data_AF-A0A1Q5LQT4-F1
#
_entry.id   AF-A0A1Q5LQT4-F1
#
_cell.length_a   1.000
_cell.length_b   1.000
_cell.length_c   1.000
_cell.angle_alpha   90.00
_cell.angle_beta   90.00
_cell.angle_gamma   90.00
#
_symmetry.space_group_name_H-M   'P 1'
#
loop_
_entity.id
_entity.type
_entity.pdbx_description
1 polymer ?
#
loop_
_entity_poly.entity_id
_entity_poly.type
_entity_poly.pdbx_seq_one_letter_code
_entity_poly.pdbx_strand_id
1 'polypeptide(L)'
;MIRNAVTCDREGCLALYLEPEVLPEGARFKDVIVEAGWVIRPSAVALPDYPAAPDVLAHLCPACEAGRGPVLERGECPTCAGSTVGLDSGFTCHYCQRVVPHLADEWC
;
A
#
# COMPACT_ATOMS: atom_id res chain seq x y z
N MET A 1 -9.55 -16.09 11.89
CA MET A 1 -10.06 -14.77 11.46
C MET A 1 -9.53 -14.52 10.05
N ILE A 2 -10.39 -14.19 9.10
CA ILE A 2 -9.98 -13.85 7.73
C ILE A 2 -9.83 -12.32 7.68
N ARG A 3 -8.68 -11.82 7.24
CA ARG A 3 -8.39 -10.39 7.07
C ARG A 3 -8.49 -10.02 5.59
N ASN A 4 -8.93 -8.81 5.31
CA ASN A 4 -8.87 -8.25 3.96
C ASN A 4 -7.42 -7.86 3.61
N ALA A 5 -7.11 -7.90 2.32
CA ALA A 5 -5.85 -7.45 1.78
C ALA A 5 -6.07 -6.83 0.40
N VAL A 6 -5.22 -5.88 0.03
CA VAL A 6 -5.17 -5.31 -1.33
C VAL A 6 -3.77 -5.41 -1.90
N THR A 7 -3.68 -5.80 -3.16
CA THR A 7 -2.44 -5.89 -3.93
C THR A 7 -2.40 -4.78 -4.97
N CYS A 8 -1.21 -4.36 -5.37
CA CYS A 8 -1.07 -3.43 -6.49
C CYS A 8 -1.25 -4.17 -7.81
N ASP A 9 -2.13 -3.65 -8.67
CA ASP A 9 -2.46 -4.28 -9.95
C ASP A 9 -1.47 -3.95 -11.06
N ARG A 10 -0.53 -3.00 -10.82
CA ARG A 10 0.59 -2.76 -11.74
C ARG A 10 1.45 -4.01 -11.87
N GLU A 11 1.72 -4.42 -13.10
CA GLU A 11 2.58 -5.56 -13.42
C GLU A 11 3.93 -5.50 -12.69
N GLY A 12 4.32 -6.64 -12.11
CA GLY A 12 5.59 -6.80 -11.40
C GLY A 12 5.67 -6.11 -10.03
N CYS A 13 4.60 -5.45 -9.56
CA CYS A 13 4.60 -4.79 -8.26
C CYS A 13 4.18 -5.76 -7.15
N LEU A 14 5.07 -5.99 -6.17
CA LEU A 14 4.83 -6.86 -5.02
C LEU A 14 4.12 -6.16 -3.85
N ALA A 15 3.68 -4.92 -4.04
CA ALA A 15 3.07 -4.12 -2.98
C ALA A 15 1.78 -4.78 -2.45
N LEU A 16 1.68 -4.80 -1.12
CA LEU A 16 0.60 -5.40 -0.36
C LEU A 16 0.21 -4.45 0.77
N TYR A 17 -1.09 -4.29 0.99
CA TYR A 17 -1.62 -3.68 2.20
C TYR A 17 -2.57 -4.64 2.89
N LEU A 18 -2.29 -4.88 4.17
CA LEU A 18 -3.06 -5.75 5.03
C LEU A 18 -4.02 -4.91 5.86
N GLU A 19 -5.25 -5.39 6.03
CA GLU A 19 -6.21 -4.79 6.96
C GLU A 19 -5.61 -4.69 8.36
N PRO A 20 -5.60 -3.48 8.96
CA PRO A 20 -5.18 -3.29 10.35
C PRO A 20 -6.02 -4.12 11.31
N GLU A 21 -5.44 -4.50 12.45
CA GLU A 21 -6.15 -5.31 13.45
C GLU A 21 -7.30 -4.57 14.10
N VAL A 22 -7.18 -3.25 14.19
CA VAL A 22 -8.18 -2.36 14.77
C VAL A 22 -8.57 -1.36 13.68
N LEU A 23 -9.81 -1.44 13.24
CA LEU A 23 -10.43 -0.42 12.41
C LEU A 23 -11.25 0.54 13.28
N PRO A 24 -11.33 1.83 12.93
CA PRO A 24 -12.27 2.73 13.57
C PRO A 24 -13.71 2.22 13.43
N GLU A 25 -14.55 2.51 14.43
CA GLU A 25 -15.95 2.07 14.42
C GLU A 25 -16.67 2.61 13.16
N GLY A 26 -17.30 1.70 12.41
CA GLY A 26 -17.99 2.03 11.16
C GLY A 26 -17.09 2.28 9.95
N ALA A 27 -15.76 2.25 10.09
CA ALA A 27 -14.85 2.40 8.96
C ALA A 27 -14.91 1.18 8.03
N ARG A 28 -14.98 1.42 6.72
CA ARG A 28 -14.85 0.35 5.72
C ARG A 28 -13.40 0.19 5.34
N PHE A 29 -12.97 -1.03 5.05
CA PHE A 29 -11.61 -1.31 4.59
C PHE A 29 -11.21 -0.42 3.38
N LYS A 30 -12.15 -0.15 2.47
CA LYS A 30 -11.94 0.75 1.32
C LYS A 30 -11.54 2.18 1.74
N ASP A 31 -12.09 2.70 2.82
CA ASP A 31 -11.78 4.06 3.28
C ASP A 31 -10.35 4.10 3.87
N VAL A 32 -9.99 3.05 4.62
CA VAL A 32 -8.68 2.88 5.25
C VAL A 32 -7.55 2.72 4.23
N ILE A 33 -7.77 1.97 3.13
CA ILE A 33 -6.76 1.86 2.07
C ILE A 33 -6.51 3.20 1.38
N VAL A 34 -7.55 4.02 1.19
CA VAL A 34 -7.42 5.36 0.58
C VAL A 34 -6.66 6.31 1.52
N GLU A 35 -6.93 6.27 2.82
CA GLU A 35 -6.16 7.01 3.84
C GLU A 35 -4.68 6.57 3.89
N ALA A 36 -4.42 5.28 3.69
CA ALA A 36 -3.08 4.73 3.51
C ALA A 36 -2.41 5.19 2.21
N GLY A 37 -3.11 5.93 1.34
CA GLY A 37 -2.57 6.51 0.11
C GLY A 37 -2.65 5.59 -1.10
N TRP A 38 -3.42 4.49 -1.02
CA TRP A 38 -3.72 3.69 -2.19
C TRP A 38 -4.76 4.38 -3.06
N VAL A 39 -4.58 4.23 -4.36
CA VAL A 39 -5.49 4.80 -5.36
C VAL A 39 -6.34 3.69 -5.96
N ILE A 40 -7.64 3.95 -6.04
CA ILE A 40 -8.62 3.06 -6.65
C ILE A 40 -9.22 3.81 -7.84
N ARG A 41 -8.97 3.34 -9.06
CA ARG A 41 -9.46 3.97 -10.29
C ARG A 41 -9.94 2.92 -11.27
N PRO A 42 -10.74 3.28 -12.30
CA PRO A 42 -11.07 2.35 -13.37
C PRO A 42 -9.79 1.74 -13.96
N SER A 43 -9.76 0.42 -14.10
CA SER A 43 -8.60 -0.35 -14.59
C SER A 43 -8.12 0.14 -15.96
N ALA A 44 -9.06 0.50 -16.84
CA ALA A 44 -8.81 1.12 -18.14
C ALA A 44 -7.95 2.40 -18.08
N VAL A 45 -7.94 3.10 -16.94
CA VAL A 45 -7.17 4.33 -16.71
C VAL A 45 -5.82 4.02 -16.06
N ALA A 46 -5.78 3.02 -15.19
CA ALA A 46 -4.63 2.73 -14.33
C ALA A 46 -3.61 1.76 -14.95
N LEU A 47 -4.05 0.87 -15.84
CA LEU A 47 -3.24 -0.19 -16.41
C LEU A 47 -3.24 -0.05 -17.94
N PRO A 48 -2.13 0.40 -18.54
CA PRO A 48 -1.94 0.32 -19.98
C PRO A 48 -2.16 -1.12 -20.43
N ASP A 49 -2.88 -1.32 -21.53
CA ASP A 49 -3.18 -2.65 -22.12
C ASP A 49 -4.22 -3.52 -21.39
N TYR A 50 -4.81 -3.05 -20.29
CA TYR A 50 -5.92 -3.76 -19.64
C TYR A 50 -7.25 -3.49 -20.37
N PRO A 51 -8.09 -4.53 -20.61
CA PRO A 51 -9.36 -4.33 -21.30
C PRO A 51 -10.23 -3.33 -20.54
N ALA A 52 -10.79 -2.36 -21.29
CA ALA A 52 -11.63 -1.31 -20.74
C ALA A 52 -13.00 -1.85 -20.31
N ALA A 53 -13.03 -2.57 -19.20
CA ALA A 53 -14.25 -2.99 -18.53
C ALA A 53 -14.67 -1.87 -17.55
N PRO A 54 -15.87 -1.27 -17.72
CA PRO A 54 -16.29 -0.10 -16.94
C PRO A 54 -16.43 -0.38 -15.44
N ASP A 55 -16.69 -1.64 -15.08
CA ASP A 55 -16.94 -2.06 -13.69
C ASP A 55 -15.69 -2.60 -12.98
N VAL A 56 -14.52 -2.63 -13.65
CA VAL A 56 -13.29 -3.16 -13.07
C VAL A 56 -12.44 -2.03 -12.52
N LEU A 57 -12.26 -2.01 -11.21
CA LEU A 57 -11.37 -1.09 -10.51
C LEU A 57 -9.98 -1.72 -10.34
N ALA A 58 -8.95 -0.92 -10.58
CA ALA A 58 -7.57 -1.26 -10.27
C ALA A 58 -7.10 -0.51 -9.02
N HIS A 59 -6.21 -1.15 -8.26
CA HIS A 59 -5.59 -0.65 -7.07
C HIS A 59 -4.12 -0.34 -7.36
N LEU A 60 -3.72 0.90 -7.13
CA LEU A 60 -2.33 1.33 -7.25
C LEU A 60 -1.79 1.67 -5.87
N CYS A 61 -0.64 1.09 -5.55
CA CYS A 61 0.08 1.43 -4.33
C CYS A 61 0.63 2.87 -4.42
N PRO A 62 0.88 3.52 -3.28
CA PRO A 62 1.37 4.91 -3.25
C PRO A 62 2.73 5.10 -3.94
N ALA A 63 3.54 4.04 -4.06
CA ALA A 63 4.80 4.09 -4.80
C ALA A 63 4.56 4.11 -6.32
N CYS A 64 3.70 3.24 -6.84
CA CYS A 64 3.36 3.18 -8.26
C CYS A 64 2.61 4.42 -8.72
N GLU A 65 1.63 4.89 -7.95
CA GLU A 65 0.91 6.12 -8.25
C GLU A 65 1.86 7.33 -8.34
N ALA A 66 2.84 7.42 -7.45
CA ALA A 66 3.82 8.49 -7.46
C ALA A 66 4.96 8.31 -8.51
N GLY A 67 4.90 7.27 -9.34
CA GLY A 67 5.95 6.96 -10.33
C GLY A 67 7.29 6.51 -9.72
N ARG A 68 7.31 6.13 -8.44
CA ARG A 68 8.50 5.65 -7.70
C ARG A 68 8.64 4.13 -7.70
N GLY A 69 7.53 3.41 -7.90
CA GLY A 69 7.48 1.94 -7.97
C GLY A 69 7.76 1.40 -9.38
N PRO A 70 7.78 0.07 -9.60
CA PRO A 70 7.14 -0.96 -8.78
C PRO A 70 7.88 -1.30 -7.49
N VAL A 71 7.14 -1.80 -6.49
CA VAL A 71 7.75 -2.41 -5.29
C VAL A 71 8.29 -3.79 -5.68
N LEU A 72 9.59 -4.02 -5.56
CA LEU A 72 10.25 -5.23 -6.05
C LEU A 72 10.61 -6.24 -4.96
N GLU A 73 10.46 -5.86 -3.70
CA GLU A 73 10.81 -6.69 -2.54
C GLU A 73 9.84 -6.45 -1.39
N ARG A 74 9.73 -7.44 -0.49
CA ARG A 74 8.89 -7.34 0.71
C ARG A 74 9.74 -6.94 1.92
N GLY A 75 9.27 -5.96 2.67
CA GLY A 75 9.85 -5.44 3.89
C GLY A 75 8.77 -5.03 4.90
N GLU A 76 9.09 -4.04 5.74
CA GLU A 76 8.32 -3.73 6.96
C GLU A 76 7.36 -2.55 6.81
N CYS A 77 7.31 -1.90 5.65
CA CYS A 77 6.41 -0.76 5.48
C CYS A 77 4.94 -1.20 5.65
N PRO A 78 4.18 -0.66 6.61
CA PRO A 78 2.79 -1.07 6.84
C PRO A 78 1.86 -0.66 5.68
N THR A 79 2.30 0.28 4.84
CA THR A 79 1.49 0.84 3.75
C THR A 79 1.62 0.07 2.44
N CYS A 80 2.84 -0.34 2.07
CA CYS A 80 3.07 -0.99 0.77
C CYS A 80 3.86 -2.30 0.88
N ALA A 81 4.20 -2.72 2.09
CA ALA A 81 5.06 -3.86 2.37
C ALA A 81 6.43 -3.78 1.69
N GLY A 82 6.90 -2.59 1.30
CA GLY A 82 8.26 -2.38 0.79
C GLY A 82 9.31 -2.28 1.90
N SER A 83 10.58 -2.36 1.52
CA SER A 83 11.71 -2.16 2.42
C SER A 83 11.74 -0.74 3.01
N THR A 84 12.23 -0.66 4.24
CA THR A 84 12.44 0.59 5.00
C THR A 84 13.92 0.81 5.21
N VAL A 85 14.34 2.07 5.25
CA VAL A 85 15.70 2.49 5.58
C VAL A 85 15.66 3.34 6.84
N GLY A 86 16.58 3.07 7.78
CA GLY A 86 16.72 3.87 8.98
C GLY A 86 17.33 5.23 8.65
N LEU A 87 16.69 6.31 9.10
CA LEU A 87 17.19 7.68 9.09
C LEU A 87 17.20 8.21 10.53
N ASP A 88 17.90 9.32 10.78
CA ASP A 88 17.95 9.95 12.11
C ASP A 88 16.54 10.34 12.64
N SER A 89 15.58 10.53 11.74
CA SER A 89 14.18 10.84 12.05
C SER A 89 13.27 9.60 12.20
N GLY A 90 13.80 8.38 12.10
CA GLY A 90 13.06 7.12 12.12
C GLY A 90 13.17 6.33 10.79
N PHE A 91 12.41 5.24 10.67
CA PHE A 91 12.40 4.41 9.47
C PHE A 91 11.57 5.04 8.36
N THR A 92 12.10 5.13 7.14
CA THR A 92 11.36 5.61 5.97
C THR A 92 11.29 4.54 4.91
N CYS A 93 10.12 4.31 4.34
CA CYS A 93 9.99 3.34 3.25
C CYS A 93 10.72 3.83 1.99
N HIS A 94 11.53 2.96 1.38
CA HIS A 94 12.26 3.27 0.16
C HIS A 94 11.32 3.63 -1.02
N TYR A 95 10.14 3.02 -1.06
CA TYR A 95 9.21 3.12 -2.19
C TYR A 95 8.15 4.22 -2.02
N CYS A 96 7.35 4.16 -0.94
CA CYS A 96 6.27 5.13 -0.73
C CYS A 96 6.71 6.37 0.06
N GLN A 97 7.94 6.38 0.60
CA GLN A 97 8.52 7.48 1.40
C GLN A 97 7.71 7.88 2.64
N ARG A 98 6.78 7.03 3.09
CA ARG A 98 6.15 7.21 4.40
C ARG A 98 7.15 6.87 5.49
N VAL A 99 7.21 7.75 6.49
CA VAL A 99 7.90 7.48 7.75
C VAL A 99 7.07 6.44 8.49
N VAL A 100 7.68 5.30 8.77
CA VAL A 100 7.15 4.28 9.66
C VAL A 100 7.58 4.70 11.07
N PRO A 101 6.64 4.98 11.98
CA PRO A 101 7.00 5.24 13.36
C PRO A 101 7.80 4.05 13.88
N HIS A 102 8.91 4.30 14.56
CA HIS A 102 9.59 3.26 15.31
C HIS A 102 8.54 2.71 16.29
N LEU A 103 8.12 1.47 16.12
CA LEU A 103 7.54 0.74 17.24
C LEU A 103 8.70 0.73 18.23
N ALA A 104 8.64 1.57 19.27
CA ALA A 104 9.54 1.41 20.40
C ALA A 104 9.40 -0.04 20.82
N ASP A 105 10.51 -0.74 20.99
CA ASP A 105 10.52 -2.11 21.47
C ASP A 105 9.82 -2.12 22.84
N GLU A 106 8.50 -2.32 22.87
CA GLU A 106 7.70 -2.57 24.07
C GLU A 106 7.94 -4.02 24.53
N TRP A 107 9.21 -4.38 24.64
CA TRP A 107 9.72 -5.64 25.16
C TRP A 107 10.91 -5.31 26.08
N CYS A 108 10.61 -4.68 27.23
CA CYS A 108 11.50 -4.58 28.39
C CYS A 108 10.69 -4.86 29.66
#